data_AF-A0A9P0ARB9-F1
#
_entry.id   AF-A0A9P0ARB9-F1
#
_cell.length_a   1.000
_cell.length_b   1.000
_cell.length_c   1.000
_cell.angle_alpha   90.00
_cell.angle_beta   90.00
_cell.angle_gamma   90.00
#
_symmetry.space_group_name_H-M   'P 1'
#
loop_
_entity.id
_entity.type
_entity.pdbx_description
1 polymer ?
#
loop_
_entity_poly.entity_id
_entity_poly.type
_entity_poly.pdbx_seq_one_letter_code
_entity_poly.pdbx_strand_id
1 'polypeptide(L)'
;MWKRSLAKEALYEPENLPNNLKCNHTSRAFQCSSLTMRDLLTFHNRFYSSHLKLKQDALIVKFTQALPVKRRRPKNNTHSMKSFQTKYFISSCEGLLIPVCQQSFLSTLNISRSRVQRVIENFMKTGTNPTENRGGDHKSSKYKDKKVAVID
;
A
#
# COMPACT_ATOMS: atom_id res chain seq x y z
N MET A 1 -0.14 26.09 9.81
CA MET A 1 0.45 25.05 8.92
C MET A 1 0.60 23.69 9.61
N TRP A 2 0.91 23.61 10.92
CA TRP A 2 1.04 22.34 11.65
C TRP A 2 -0.26 21.50 11.71
N LYS A 3 -1.43 22.12 11.95
CA LYS A 3 -2.73 21.43 11.99
C LYS A 3 -3.05 20.64 10.71
N ARG A 4 -2.64 21.15 9.54
CA ARG A 4 -2.82 20.45 8.25
C ARG A 4 -1.87 19.26 8.08
N SER A 5 -0.69 19.30 8.70
CA SER A 5 0.24 18.16 8.71
C SER A 5 -0.28 17.04 9.60
N LEU A 6 -0.77 17.38 10.80
CA LEU A 6 -1.37 16.39 11.70
C LEU A 6 -2.62 15.75 11.11
N ALA A 7 -3.52 16.54 10.53
CA ALA A 7 -4.69 16.00 9.83
C ALA A 7 -4.31 15.09 8.65
N LYS A 8 -3.16 15.36 8.01
CA LYS A 8 -2.63 14.54 6.93
C LYS A 8 -2.03 13.23 7.44
N GLU A 9 -1.32 13.25 8.56
CA GLU A 9 -0.77 12.06 9.21
C GLU A 9 -1.88 11.14 9.72
N ALA A 10 -2.92 11.70 10.34
CA ALA A 10 -4.09 10.97 10.82
C ALA A 10 -4.83 10.17 9.71
N LEU A 11 -4.78 10.63 8.45
CA LEU A 11 -5.36 9.88 7.32
C LEU A 11 -4.64 8.57 6.99
N TYR A 12 -3.37 8.45 7.41
CA TYR A 12 -2.55 7.26 7.19
C TYR A 12 -2.27 6.52 8.50
N GLU A 13 -2.97 6.86 9.57
CA GLU A 13 -3.01 6.05 10.78
C GLU A 13 -3.99 4.87 10.62
N PRO A 14 -3.78 3.78 11.36
CA PRO A 14 -4.70 2.65 11.32
C PRO A 14 -6.01 3.04 12.02
N GLU A 15 -7.13 2.95 11.30
CA GLU A 15 -8.46 3.19 11.89
C GLU A 15 -8.83 2.08 12.89
N ASN A 16 -8.41 0.85 12.59
CA ASN A 16 -8.74 -0.35 13.37
C ASN A 16 -7.57 -1.35 13.33
N LEU A 17 -7.60 -2.32 14.25
CA LEU A 17 -6.74 -3.50 14.22
C LEU A 17 -6.94 -4.31 12.92
N PRO A 18 -5.97 -5.14 12.51
CA PRO A 18 -6.14 -6.02 11.37
C PRO A 18 -7.29 -6.98 11.63
N ASN A 19 -8.19 -7.09 10.66
CA ASN A 19 -9.29 -8.03 10.75
C ASN A 19 -8.80 -9.47 10.64
N ASN A 20 -9.49 -10.38 11.33
CA ASN A 20 -9.33 -11.82 11.11
C ASN A 20 -9.54 -12.16 9.63
N LEU A 21 -8.76 -13.12 9.14
CA LEU A 21 -8.87 -13.61 7.78
C LEU A 21 -10.25 -14.21 7.57
N LYS A 22 -11.01 -13.65 6.61
CA LYS A 22 -12.35 -14.15 6.25
C LYS A 22 -12.30 -15.33 5.27
N CYS A 23 -11.12 -15.84 4.94
CA CYS A 23 -10.95 -16.88 3.92
C CYS A 23 -9.98 -17.97 4.38
N ASN A 24 -10.23 -19.21 3.92
CA ASN A 24 -9.49 -20.40 4.32
C ASN A 24 -8.69 -21.01 3.16
N HIS A 25 -8.03 -20.17 2.35
CA HIS A 25 -7.24 -20.68 1.22
C HIS A 25 -5.99 -21.43 1.71
N THR A 26 -5.88 -22.70 1.32
CA THR A 26 -4.76 -23.63 1.62
C THR A 26 -3.98 -24.05 0.37
N SER A 27 -4.32 -23.48 -0.79
CA SER A 27 -3.76 -23.87 -2.09
C SER A 27 -2.34 -23.33 -2.32
N ARG A 28 -1.64 -23.87 -3.34
CA ARG A 28 -0.34 -23.31 -3.79
C ARG A 28 -0.43 -21.85 -4.25
N ALA A 29 -1.59 -21.42 -4.77
CA ALA A 29 -1.77 -20.07 -5.27
C ALA A 29 -1.96 -19.05 -4.13
N PHE A 30 -2.65 -19.46 -3.06
CA PHE A 30 -2.96 -18.64 -1.90
C PHE A 30 -2.95 -19.50 -0.65
N GLN A 31 -2.13 -19.11 0.32
CA GLN A 31 -1.89 -19.77 1.60
C GLN A 31 -2.37 -18.86 2.75
N CYS A 32 -3.60 -18.37 2.66
CA CYS A 32 -4.12 -17.43 3.66
C CYS A 32 -4.24 -18.11 5.03
N SER A 33 -4.62 -19.38 5.08
CA SER A 33 -4.81 -20.11 6.34
C SER A 33 -3.53 -20.39 7.11
N SER A 34 -2.34 -20.25 6.50
CA SER A 34 -1.07 -20.45 7.19
C SER A 34 -0.63 -19.23 8.00
N LEU A 35 -1.31 -18.09 7.85
CA LEU A 35 -1.00 -16.88 8.60
C LEU A 35 -1.69 -16.89 9.96
N THR A 36 -0.91 -16.65 11.00
CA THR A 36 -1.40 -16.45 12.36
C THR A 36 -1.82 -14.99 12.58
N MET A 37 -2.64 -14.74 13.60
CA MET A 37 -2.96 -13.36 14.00
C MET A 37 -1.74 -12.54 14.37
N ARG A 38 -0.69 -13.19 14.88
CA ARG A 38 0.59 -12.54 15.16
C ARG A 38 1.27 -12.05 13.89
N ASP A 39 1.22 -12.82 12.81
CA ASP A 39 1.76 -12.41 11.51
C ASP A 39 1.00 -11.20 10.96
N LEU A 40 -0.33 -11.24 11.02
CA LEU A 40 -1.17 -10.14 10.55
C LEU A 40 -0.91 -8.85 11.34
N LEU A 41 -0.83 -8.95 12.67
CA LEU A 41 -0.56 -7.81 13.54
C LEU A 41 0.83 -7.24 13.31
N THR A 42 1.84 -8.10 13.20
CA THR A 42 3.22 -7.68 12.92
C THR A 42 3.33 -6.99 11.57
N PHE A 43 2.67 -7.54 10.55
CA PHE A 43 2.65 -6.95 9.21
C PHE A 43 1.90 -5.61 9.17
N HIS A 44 0.74 -5.54 9.83
CA HIS A 44 -0.05 -4.32 9.96
C HIS A 44 0.76 -3.22 10.68
N ASN A 45 1.35 -3.53 11.82
CA ASN A 45 2.18 -2.58 12.57
C ASN A 45 3.39 -2.13 11.77
N ARG A 46 4.01 -3.03 11.00
CA ARG A 46 5.09 -2.66 10.08
C ARG A 46 4.62 -1.67 9.02
N PHE A 47 3.44 -1.86 8.45
CA PHE A 47 2.85 -0.94 7.48
C PHE A 47 2.58 0.44 8.08
N TYR A 48 2.01 0.47 9.28
CA TYR A 48 1.63 1.70 9.98
C TYR A 48 2.74 2.31 10.84
N SER A 49 3.92 1.69 10.92
CA SER A 49 5.11 2.23 11.61
C SER A 49 5.54 3.60 11.08
N SER A 50 5.10 3.97 9.87
CA SER A 50 5.21 5.33 9.36
C SER A 50 3.87 5.84 8.87
N HIS A 51 3.50 7.04 9.32
CA HIS A 51 2.31 7.76 8.88
C HIS A 51 2.54 8.53 7.55
N LEU A 52 3.69 8.31 6.90
CA LEU A 52 3.99 8.90 5.60
C LEU A 52 3.47 7.98 4.50
N LYS A 53 2.51 8.47 3.70
CA LYS A 53 1.97 7.73 2.55
C LYS A 53 3.04 7.15 1.63
N LEU A 54 4.08 7.91 1.32
CA LEU A 54 5.13 7.46 0.40
C LEU A 54 5.83 6.17 0.91
N LYS A 55 6.03 6.07 2.23
CA LYS A 55 6.61 4.87 2.86
C LYS A 55 5.62 3.71 2.86
N GLN A 56 4.35 3.98 3.16
CA GLN A 56 3.29 2.96 3.06
C GLN A 56 3.12 2.43 1.63
N ASP A 57 3.09 3.31 0.64
CA ASP A 57 2.97 2.92 -0.76
C ASP A 57 4.20 2.13 -1.24
N ALA A 58 5.40 2.46 -0.75
CA ALA A 58 6.58 1.65 -0.99
C ALA A 58 6.42 0.22 -0.44
N LEU A 59 5.78 0.06 0.72
CA LEU A 59 5.46 -1.26 1.26
C LEU A 59 4.40 -1.98 0.42
N ILE A 60 3.40 -1.27 -0.12
CA ILE A 60 2.43 -1.87 -1.06
C ILE A 60 3.19 -2.45 -2.26
N VAL A 61 4.09 -1.68 -2.88
CA VAL A 61 4.89 -2.16 -4.01
C VAL A 61 5.77 -3.35 -3.60
N LYS A 62 6.44 -3.27 -2.44
CA LYS A 62 7.31 -4.34 -1.94
C LYS A 62 6.59 -5.67 -1.74
N PHE A 63 5.34 -5.64 -1.27
CA PHE A 63 4.55 -6.83 -0.94
C PHE A 63 3.51 -7.18 -2.00
N THR A 64 3.62 -6.60 -3.20
CA THR A 64 2.80 -6.97 -4.35
C THR A 64 3.66 -7.24 -5.57
N GLN A 65 3.13 -8.02 -6.50
CA GLN A 65 3.79 -8.29 -7.77
C GLN A 65 2.79 -8.09 -8.90
N ALA A 66 3.08 -7.17 -9.80
CA ALA A 66 2.32 -6.98 -11.04
C ALA A 66 2.86 -7.94 -12.11
N LEU A 67 1.96 -8.72 -12.71
CA LEU A 67 2.26 -9.66 -13.78
C LEU A 67 1.43 -9.32 -15.02
N PRO A 68 1.98 -9.42 -16.24
CA PRO A 68 1.20 -9.18 -17.44
C PRO A 68 0.08 -10.23 -17.57
N VAL A 69 -1.11 -9.78 -18.00
CA VAL A 69 -2.25 -10.67 -18.22
C VAL A 69 -1.99 -11.53 -19.46
N LYS A 70 -1.76 -12.84 -19.26
CA LYS A 70 -1.46 -13.80 -20.33
C LYS A 70 -2.65 -14.14 -21.24
N ARG A 71 -3.86 -14.25 -20.69
CA ARG A 71 -5.08 -14.59 -21.44
C ARG A 71 -6.08 -13.45 -21.37
N ARG A 72 -6.50 -12.96 -22.53
CA ARG A 72 -7.52 -11.92 -22.67
C ARG A 72 -8.78 -12.58 -23.23
N ARG A 73 -9.85 -12.61 -22.44
CA ARG A 73 -11.16 -13.01 -22.96
C ARG A 73 -11.77 -11.78 -23.63
N PRO A 74 -12.22 -11.87 -24.90
CA PRO A 74 -12.92 -10.75 -25.53
C PRO A 74 -14.15 -10.43 -24.68
N LYS A 75 -14.29 -9.16 -24.31
CA LYS A 75 -15.49 -8.61 -23.67
C LYS A 75 -16.14 -7.67 -24.67
N ASN A 76 -17.47 -7.57 -24.60
CA ASN A 76 -18.18 -6.46 -25.26
C ASN A 76 -17.53 -5.14 -24.81
N ASN A 77 -17.36 -4.20 -25.74
CA ASN A 77 -16.43 -3.07 -25.73
C ASN A 77 -16.67 -2.00 -24.64
N THR A 78 -17.41 -2.32 -23.58
CA THR A 78 -17.91 -1.43 -22.54
C THR A 78 -16.99 -1.28 -21.33
N HIS A 79 -15.93 -2.08 -21.20
CA HIS A 79 -15.02 -2.00 -20.04
C HIS A 79 -13.54 -1.98 -20.45
N SER A 80 -12.77 -1.08 -19.83
CA SER A 80 -11.31 -1.04 -20.03
C SER A 80 -10.67 -2.37 -19.66
N MET A 81 -9.76 -2.84 -20.51
CA MET A 81 -9.06 -4.10 -20.31
C MET A 81 -8.02 -3.96 -19.19
N LYS A 82 -7.98 -4.89 -18.24
CA LYS A 82 -6.90 -4.96 -17.26
C LYS A 82 -5.58 -5.30 -17.97
N SER A 83 -4.57 -4.45 -17.78
CA SER A 83 -3.23 -4.66 -18.34
C SER A 83 -2.38 -5.63 -17.53
N PHE A 84 -2.61 -5.73 -16.21
CA PHE A 84 -1.85 -6.61 -15.30
C PHE A 84 -2.76 -7.33 -14.29
N GLN A 85 -2.24 -8.43 -13.75
CA GLN A 85 -2.71 -9.13 -12.58
C GLN A 85 -1.79 -8.80 -11.40
N THR A 86 -2.35 -8.66 -10.20
CA THR A 86 -1.58 -8.44 -8.97
C THR A 86 -1.58 -9.69 -8.12
N LYS A 87 -0.39 -10.15 -7.72
CA LYS A 87 -0.20 -11.09 -6.61
C LYS A 87 0.10 -10.31 -5.33
N TYR A 88 -0.40 -10.83 -4.21
CA TYR A 88 -0.28 -10.19 -2.91
C TYR A 88 0.45 -11.11 -1.96
N PHE A 89 1.27 -10.53 -1.09
CA PHE A 89 2.08 -11.26 -0.12
C PHE A 89 1.97 -10.61 1.26
N ILE A 90 2.03 -11.42 2.31
CA ILE A 90 2.18 -10.97 3.69
C ILE A 90 3.44 -11.63 4.25
N SER A 91 4.31 -10.86 4.92
CA SER A 91 5.45 -11.45 5.61
C SER A 91 5.00 -12.11 6.90
N SER A 92 5.36 -13.38 7.11
CA SER A 92 5.27 -14.02 8.42
C SER A 92 6.25 -13.37 9.41
N CYS A 93 6.10 -13.68 10.69
CA CYS A 93 7.04 -13.27 11.74
C CYS A 93 8.45 -13.79 11.50
N GLU A 94 8.58 -14.91 10.79
CA GLU A 94 9.86 -15.52 10.38
C GLU A 94 10.45 -14.86 9.12
N GLY A 95 9.76 -13.89 8.53
CA GLY A 95 10.21 -13.15 7.35
C GLY A 95 9.86 -13.81 6.01
N LEU A 96 9.14 -14.94 6.01
CA LEU A 96 8.71 -15.61 4.79
C LEU A 96 7.57 -14.85 4.12
N LEU A 97 7.61 -14.73 2.79
CA LEU A 97 6.54 -14.09 2.02
C LEU A 97 5.45 -15.11 1.68
N ILE A 98 4.33 -15.02 2.39
CA ILE A 98 3.18 -15.91 2.20
C ILE A 98 2.26 -15.32 1.13
N PRO A 99 1.96 -16.04 0.03
CA PRO A 99 1.04 -15.58 -0.99
C PRO A 99 -0.40 -15.58 -0.45
N VAL A 100 -1.08 -14.44 -0.56
CA VAL A 100 -2.45 -14.28 -0.06
C VAL A 100 -3.40 -13.78 -1.13
N CYS A 101 -4.70 -14.00 -0.91
CA CYS A 101 -5.70 -13.43 -1.77
C CYS A 101 -5.79 -11.91 -1.56
N GLN A 102 -6.36 -11.21 -2.53
CA GLN A 102 -6.56 -9.76 -2.45
C GLN A 102 -7.33 -9.35 -1.20
N GLN A 103 -8.40 -10.07 -0.86
CA GLN A 103 -9.25 -9.73 0.27
C GLN A 103 -8.48 -9.74 1.59
N SER A 104 -7.67 -10.79 1.82
CA SER A 104 -6.80 -10.90 2.99
C SER A 104 -5.85 -9.74 3.10
N PHE A 105 -5.14 -9.42 2.01
CA PHE A 105 -4.17 -8.33 2.01
C PHE A 105 -4.82 -6.99 2.35
N LEU A 106 -5.96 -6.68 1.71
CA LEU A 106 -6.68 -5.43 1.96
C LEU A 106 -7.27 -5.37 3.36
N SER A 107 -7.79 -6.47 3.89
CA SER A 107 -8.35 -6.52 5.26
C SER A 107 -7.29 -6.49 6.35
N THR A 108 -6.10 -7.03 6.08
CA THR A 108 -4.97 -6.95 7.02
C THR A 108 -4.44 -5.52 7.10
N LEU A 109 -4.44 -4.78 5.99
CA LEU A 109 -3.93 -3.41 5.96
C LEU A 109 -5.00 -2.33 6.11
N ASN A 110 -6.29 -2.67 6.17
CA ASN A 110 -7.40 -1.72 6.19
C ASN A 110 -7.32 -0.64 5.09
N ILE A 111 -6.90 -1.04 3.88
CA ILE A 111 -6.78 -0.14 2.71
C ILE A 111 -7.74 -0.54 1.59
N SER A 112 -8.13 0.45 0.79
CA SER A 112 -8.98 0.20 -0.38
C SER A 112 -8.21 -0.44 -1.52
N ARG A 113 -8.91 -1.28 -2.29
CA ARG A 113 -8.42 -1.82 -3.57
C ARG A 113 -7.90 -0.72 -4.50
N SER A 114 -8.62 0.40 -4.58
CA SER A 114 -8.28 1.53 -5.44
C SER A 114 -6.92 2.15 -5.07
N ARG A 115 -6.56 2.20 -3.78
CA ARG A 115 -5.24 2.67 -3.34
C ARG A 115 -4.15 1.77 -3.91
N VAL A 116 -4.26 0.46 -3.72
CA VAL A 116 -3.25 -0.50 -4.21
C VAL A 116 -3.13 -0.44 -5.74
N GLN A 117 -4.25 -0.42 -6.45
CA GLN A 117 -4.26 -0.38 -7.90
C GLN A 117 -3.55 0.89 -8.44
N ARG A 118 -3.85 2.07 -7.88
CA ARG A 118 -3.17 3.32 -8.29
C ARG A 118 -1.68 3.32 -8.01
N VAL A 119 -1.26 2.77 -6.87
CA VAL A 119 0.16 2.68 -6.51
C VAL A 119 0.90 1.80 -7.51
N ILE A 120 0.36 0.61 -7.80
CA ILE A 120 0.97 -0.33 -8.75
C ILE A 120 0.95 0.24 -10.18
N GLU A 121 -0.16 0.83 -10.62
CA GLU A 121 -0.26 1.44 -11.97
C GLU A 121 0.76 2.54 -12.17
N ASN A 122 0.95 3.42 -11.18
CA ASN A 122 1.96 4.47 -11.27
C ASN A 122 3.37 3.87 -11.25
N PHE A 123 3.65 2.94 -10.33
CA PHE A 123 4.96 2.29 -10.27
C PHE A 123 5.32 1.58 -11.58
N MET A 124 4.37 0.89 -12.22
CA MET A 124 4.57 0.24 -13.52
C MET A 124 4.79 1.24 -14.66
N LYS A 125 4.25 2.46 -14.57
CA LYS A 125 4.40 3.51 -15.59
C LYS A 125 5.67 4.32 -15.43
N THR A 126 6.07 4.64 -14.20
CA THR A 126 7.13 5.62 -13.91
C THR A 126 8.36 5.00 -13.22
N GLY A 127 8.28 3.75 -12.78
CA GLY A 127 9.31 3.11 -11.94
C GLY A 127 9.40 3.69 -10.53
N THR A 128 8.49 4.59 -10.15
CA THR A 128 8.54 5.35 -8.90
C THR A 128 7.19 5.36 -8.21
N ASN A 129 7.19 5.54 -6.89
CA ASN A 129 5.94 5.68 -6.15
C ASN A 129 5.23 7.00 -6.51
N PRO A 130 3.88 7.02 -6.51
CA PRO A 130 3.14 8.24 -6.77
C PRO A 130 3.47 9.33 -5.74
N THR A 131 3.77 10.53 -6.20
CA THR A 131 3.92 11.71 -5.33
C THR A 131 2.59 12.02 -4.63
N GLU A 132 2.65 12.40 -3.36
CA GLU A 132 1.45 12.83 -2.63
C GLU A 132 1.20 14.32 -2.88
N ASN A 133 0.18 14.61 -3.69
CA ASN A 133 -0.17 15.95 -4.15
C ASN A 133 -1.22 16.63 -3.24
N ARG A 134 -1.79 15.91 -2.27
CA ARG A 134 -2.73 16.47 -1.29
C ARG A 134 -1.97 17.38 -0.33
N GLY A 135 -2.56 18.56 -0.13
CA GLY A 135 -1.97 19.74 0.50
C GLY A 135 -1.09 19.52 1.73
N GLY A 136 -0.24 20.49 1.97
CA GLY A 136 0.83 20.45 2.96
C GLY A 136 1.89 21.47 2.58
N ASP A 137 2.82 21.72 3.49
CA ASP A 137 3.93 22.62 3.19
C ASP A 137 5.00 21.89 2.36
N HIS A 138 4.91 22.03 1.04
CA HIS A 138 5.94 21.56 0.10
C HIS A 138 7.09 22.57 -0.06
N LYS A 139 7.02 23.73 0.62
CA LYS A 139 7.94 24.84 0.44
C LYS A 139 8.80 25.14 1.67
N SER A 140 8.50 24.60 2.86
CA SER A 140 9.36 24.76 4.05
C SER A 140 10.81 24.40 3.77
N SER A 141 11.05 23.34 2.99
CA SER A 141 12.41 22.98 2.56
C SER A 141 13.03 23.99 1.61
N LYS A 142 12.22 24.65 0.76
CA LYS A 142 12.64 25.66 -0.22
C LYS A 142 12.96 27.02 0.43
N TYR A 143 12.59 27.20 1.70
CA TYR A 143 12.77 28.44 2.45
C TYR A 143 13.65 28.24 3.71
N LYS A 144 14.28 27.08 3.90
CA LYS A 144 15.26 26.89 4.98
C LYS A 144 16.40 27.91 4.86
N ASP A 145 16.94 28.05 3.66
CA ASP A 145 18.05 28.99 3.38
C ASP A 145 17.63 30.45 3.57
N LYS A 146 16.38 30.79 3.21
CA LYS A 146 15.84 32.14 3.41
C LYS A 146 15.54 32.48 4.87
N LYS A 147 15.36 31.48 5.75
CA LYS A 147 15.18 31.70 7.19
C LYS A 147 16.49 31.94 7.92
N VAL A 148 17.60 31.37 7.44
CA VAL A 148 18.94 31.63 7.99
C VAL A 148 19.35 33.09 7.71
N ALA A 149 19.03 33.61 6.53
CA ALA A 149 19.37 34.98 6.12
C ALA A 149 18.57 36.12 6.78
N VAL A 150 17.61 35.82 7.66
CA VAL A 150 16.77 36.82 8.37
C VAL A 150 17.13 36.90 9.86
N ILE A 151 18.12 36.12 10.30
CA ILE A 151 18.59 36.08 11.70
C ILE A 151 19.91 36.86 11.89
N ASP A 152 20.48 37.42 10.82
CA ASP A 152 21.55 38.44 10.87
C ASP A 152 20.97 39.86 10.73
#